data_AF-A0A0F9Q898-F1
#
_entry.id   AF-A0A0F9Q898-F1
#
_cell.length_a   1.000
_cell.length_b   1.000
_cell.length_c   1.000
_cell.angle_alpha   90.00
_cell.angle_beta   90.00
_cell.angle_gamma   90.00
#
_symmetry.space_group_name_H-M   'P 1'
#
loop_
_entity.id
_entity.type
_entity.pdbx_description
1 polymer ?
#
loop_
_entity_poly.entity_id
_entity_poly.type
_entity_poly.pdbx_seq_one_letter_code
_entity_poly.pdbx_strand_id
1 'polypeptide(L)' 'MVISHREENIVNADRIYGVSMQQSGITDIFSVDLEQEANFRFNRRFLTNLR' A
#
# COMPACT_ATOMS: atom_id res chain seq x y z
N MET A 1 5.21 13.91 4.35
CA MET A 1 3.99 13.14 3.99
C MET A 1 3.65 13.45 2.55
N VAL A 2 3.54 12.43 1.71
CA VAL A 2 3.27 12.56 0.26
C VAL A 2 2.09 11.66 -0.09
N ILE A 3 1.14 12.16 -0.87
CA ILE A 3 0.03 11.36 -1.43
C ILE A 3 0.37 11.15 -2.90
N SER A 4 0.56 9.91 -3.30
CA SER A 4 0.99 9.56 -4.65
C SER A 4 0.45 8.19 -5.06
N HIS A 5 0.11 8.07 -6.34
CA HIS A 5 -0.15 6.79 -6.99
C HIS A 5 1.03 6.31 -7.84
N ARG A 6 2.11 7.11 -7.95
CA ARG A 6 3.31 6.74 -8.71
C ARG A 6 4.16 5.74 -7.94
N GLU A 7 4.51 4.64 -8.59
CA GLU A 7 5.33 3.56 -8.04
C GLU A 7 6.69 4.05 -7.54
N GLU A 8 7.33 4.97 -8.25
CA GLU A 8 8.61 5.59 -7.84
C GLU A 8 8.55 6.18 -6.43
N ASN A 9 7.42 6.78 -6.05
CA ASN A 9 7.24 7.37 -4.73
C ASN A 9 6.90 6.31 -3.67
N ILE A 10 6.30 5.19 -4.08
CA ILE A 10 5.91 4.08 -3.22
C ILE A 10 7.16 3.26 -2.84
N VAL A 11 8.00 2.94 -3.82
CA VAL A 11 9.22 2.13 -3.64
C VAL A 11 10.27 2.86 -2.80
N ASN A 12 10.33 4.19 -2.90
CA ASN A 12 11.29 5.01 -2.14
C ASN A 12 10.77 5.46 -0.76
N ALA A 13 9.58 5.01 -0.34
CA ALA A 13 9.01 5.40 0.95
C ALA A 13 9.44 4.45 2.07
N ASP A 14 9.81 4.99 3.23
CA ASP A 14 10.13 4.17 4.41
C ASP A 14 8.88 3.43 4.94
N ARG A 15 7.72 4.07 4.86
CA ARG A 15 6.41 3.52 5.27
C ARG A 15 5.32 3.96 4.32
N ILE A 16 4.40 3.04 4.03
CA ILE A 16 3.23 3.31 3.18
C ILE A 16 1.97 3.20 4.03
N TYR A 17 1.07 4.17 3.87
CA TYR A 17 -0.29 4.08 4.37
C TYR A 17 -1.25 3.90 3.20
N GLY A 18 -1.79 2.69 3.06
CA GLY A 18 -2.81 2.39 2.09
C GLY A 18 -4.18 2.87 2.57
N VAL A 19 -4.94 3.45 1.65
CA VAL A 19 -6.31 3.91 1.90
C VAL A 19 -7.24 3.13 1.01
N SER A 20 -8.25 2.50 1.59
CA SER A 20 -9.28 1.75 0.87
C SER A 20 -10.66 2.24 1.32
N MET A 21 -11.60 2.34 0.37
CA MET A 21 -12.97 2.73 0.66
C MET A 21 -13.88 1.52 0.52
N GLN A 22 -14.58 1.18 1.61
CA GLN A 22 -15.63 0.17 1.57
C GLN A 22 -16.87 0.72 0.85
N GLN A 23 -17.70 -0.17 0.30
CA GLN A 23 -18.94 0.19 -0.41
C GLN A 23 -19.92 1.04 0.42
N SER A 24 -19.79 1.02 1.75
CA SER A 24 -20.58 1.83 2.69
C SER A 24 -20.08 3.27 2.86
N GLY A 25 -19.02 3.69 2.14
CA GLY A 25 -18.37 5.00 2.31
C GLY A 25 -17.46 5.08 3.54
N ILE A 26 -17.26 3.97 4.25
CA ILE A 26 -16.30 3.85 5.34
C ILE A 26 -14.92 3.69 4.75
N THR A 27 -13.97 4.52 5.17
CA THR A 27 -12.57 4.45 4.71
C THR A 27 -11.73 3.72 5.72
N ASP A 28 -11.05 2.66 5.29
CA ASP A 28 -10.06 1.92 6.05
C ASP A 28 -8.65 2.40 5.69
N ILE A 29 -7.80 2.46 6.70
CA ILE A 29 -6.39 2.80 6.57
C ILE A 29 -5.56 1.64 7.10
N PHE A 30 -4.58 1.20 6.32
CA PHE A 30 -3.63 0.15 6.70
C PHE A 30 -2.20 0.63 6.45
N SER A 31 -1.25 0.19 7.28
CA SER A 31 0.16 0.53 7.13
C SER A 31 0.97 -0.66 6.63
N VAL A 32 1.87 -0.40 5.70
CA VAL A 32 2.82 -1.38 5.16
C VAL A 32 4.23 -0.89 5.47
N ASP A 33 5.00 -1.74 6.15
CA ASP A 33 6.44 -1.56 6.37
C ASP A 33 7.17 -2.32 5.27
N LEU A 34 7.80 -1.57 4.34
CA LEU A 34 8.44 -2.15 3.17
C LEU A 34 9.71 -2.92 3.52
N GLU A 35 10.43 -2.54 4.58
CA GLU A 35 11.64 -3.24 5.01
C GLU A 35 11.29 -4.62 5.58
N GLN A 36 10.16 -4.72 6.29
CA GLN A 36 9.64 -5.98 6.81
C GLN A 36 9.04 -6.87 5.71
N GLU A 37 8.35 -6.30 4.73
CA GLU A 37 7.71 -7.01 3.61
C GLU A 37 8.70 -7.48 2.53
N ALA A 38 9.81 -6.76 2.32
CA ALA A 38 10.87 -7.15 1.38
C ALA A 38 11.45 -8.54 1.70
N ASN A 39 11.44 -8.93 2.98
CA ASN A 39 11.87 -10.25 3.43
C ASN A 39 10.83 -11.37 3.20
N PHE A 40 9.56 -11.07 2.85
CA PHE A 40 8.45 -12.02 2.95
C PHE A 40 7.72 -12.36 1.62
N ARG A 41 8.35 -12.21 0.44
CA ARG A 41 7.72 -12.35 -0.91
C ARG A 41 7.08 -11.07 -1.41
N PHE A 42 7.94 -10.09 -1.67
CA PHE A 42 7.60 -9.01 -2.58
C PHE A 42 7.04 -9.62 -3.89
N ASN A 43 5.80 -9.26 -4.23
CA ASN A 43 5.33 -9.08 -5.61
C ASN A 43 4.31 -10.04 -6.28
N ARG A 44 3.24 -10.55 -5.63
CA ARG A 44 2.08 -11.09 -6.42
C ARG A 44 0.65 -10.94 -5.88
N ARG A 45 0.41 -10.38 -4.70
CA ARG A 45 -0.94 -10.42 -4.10
C ARG A 45 -1.56 -9.08 -3.72
N PHE A 46 -0.76 -8.04 -3.50
CA PHE A 46 -1.29 -6.70 -3.15
C PHE A 46 -1.89 -5.93 -4.34
N LEU A 47 -1.41 -6.17 -5.57
CA LEU A 47 -1.94 -5.50 -6.78
C LEU A 47 -3.12 -6.23 -7.44
N THR A 48 -3.35 -7.51 -7.12
CA THR A 48 -4.43 -8.29 -7.76
C THR A 48 -5.79 -8.15 -7.09
N ASN A 49 -5.85 -7.59 -5.88
CA ASN A 49 -7.08 -7.44 -5.10
C ASN A 49 -7.69 -6.03 -5.19
N LEU A 50 -7.21 -5.17 -6.10
CA LEU A 50 -7.86 -3.90 -6.49
C LEU A 50 -8.95 -4.13 -7.56
N ARG A 51 -9.69 -5.24 -7.47
CA ARG A 51 -10.91 -5.52 -8.24
C ARG A 51 -12.10 -5.62 -7.29
#